data_AF-A0A1H2ZMA0-F1
#
_entry.id   AF-A0A1H2ZMA0-F1
#
_cell.length_a   1.000
_cell.length_b   1.000
_cell.length_c   1.000
_cell.angle_alpha   90.00
_cell.angle_beta   90.00
_cell.angle_gamma   90.00
#
_symmetry.space_group_name_H-M   'P 1'
#
loop_
_entity.id
_entity.type
_entity.pdbx_description
1 polymer ?
#
loop_
_entity_poly.entity_id
_entity_poly.type
_entity_poly.pdbx_seq_one_letter_code
_entity_poly.pdbx_strand_id
1 'polypeptide(L)'
;MNDLEALRTALNEAPPEGLALDTAAVLTSGKRLRRRRQLLHGTGVVGVAAAVAAVVLGSGMLRAVPPPGNAPIAAPSTSLSIAPQGREPYGDVIPTGLKVAGGELVYYAVRVDEPQALPDTHFGVMTGIRSADGKLKDLMIVNGTSGSDRKPGFRELDGGEQVNGQFVPVFGYFVGPVAKIVTTAHGKEVQASLAKWSVDPTVTVFWFDPQLVDSYNVLSPPYAYDAAGNKLSS
;
A
#
# COMPACT_ATOMS: atom_id res chain seq x y z
N MET A 1 23.99 39.97 -23.37
CA MET A 1 24.43 38.63 -22.92
C MET A 1 23.47 37.62 -23.53
N ASN A 2 23.99 36.67 -24.32
CA ASN A 2 23.19 35.70 -25.06
C ASN A 2 22.93 34.46 -24.20
N ASP A 3 21.74 33.86 -24.35
CA ASP A 3 21.32 32.64 -23.63
C ASP A 3 22.32 31.47 -23.78
N LEU A 4 23.08 31.44 -24.88
CA LEU A 4 24.12 30.45 -25.13
C LEU A 4 25.33 30.57 -24.19
N GLU A 5 25.70 31.78 -23.75
CA GLU A 5 26.77 31.97 -22.76
C GLU A 5 26.30 31.63 -21.35
N ALA A 6 25.05 31.91 -21.03
CA ALA A 6 24.43 31.50 -19.76
C ALA A 6 24.34 29.97 -19.65
N LEU A 7 23.98 29.28 -20.74
CA LEU A 7 23.93 27.82 -20.79
C LEU A 7 25.32 27.19 -20.66
N ARG A 8 26.34 27.77 -21.31
CA ARG A 8 27.73 27.28 -21.25
C ARG A 8 28.35 27.48 -19.88
N THR A 9 27.94 28.54 -19.17
CA THR A 9 28.36 28.82 -17.79
C THR A 9 27.70 27.83 -16.82
N ALA A 10 26.40 27.56 -16.97
CA ALA A 10 25.67 26.60 -16.14
C ALA A 10 26.14 25.15 -16.33
N LEU A 11 26.62 24.77 -17.52
CA LEU A 11 27.17 23.43 -17.78
C LEU A 11 28.60 23.23 -17.28
N ASN A 12 29.35 24.31 -17.04
CA ASN A 12 30.72 24.25 -16.52
C ASN A 12 30.80 24.45 -15.00
N GLU A 13 29.66 24.66 -14.33
CA GLU A 13 29.60 24.76 -12.88
C GLU A 13 29.64 23.35 -12.29
N ALA A 14 30.76 22.98 -11.66
CA ALA A 14 30.87 21.73 -10.93
C ALA A 14 29.83 21.74 -9.79
N PRO A 15 29.05 20.66 -9.60
CA PRO A 15 28.01 20.63 -8.57
C PRO A 15 28.64 20.80 -7.19
N PRO A 16 28.03 21.59 -6.28
CA PRO A 16 28.49 21.71 -4.91
C PRO A 16 28.47 20.34 -4.24
N GLU A 17 29.61 19.92 -3.69
CA GLU A 17 29.71 18.69 -2.91
C GLU A 17 28.76 18.76 -1.72
N GLY A 18 27.84 17.80 -1.61
CA GLY A 18 26.90 17.76 -0.49
C GLY A 18 25.65 16.91 -0.67
N LEU A 19 25.35 16.42 -1.88
CA LEU A 19 24.29 15.43 -2.09
C LEU A 19 24.86 14.00 -2.15
N ALA A 20 25.67 13.65 -1.16
CA ALA A 20 25.99 12.26 -0.91
C ALA A 20 24.72 11.59 -0.38
N LEU A 21 23.89 11.08 -1.30
CA LEU A 21 22.90 10.07 -0.97
C LEU A 21 23.67 8.95 -0.28
N ASP A 22 23.45 8.78 1.02
CA ASP A 22 24.15 7.78 1.82
C ASP A 22 23.68 6.39 1.39
N THR A 23 24.33 5.90 0.33
CA THR A 23 24.10 4.57 -0.23
C THR A 23 24.37 3.51 0.83
N ALA A 24 25.24 3.76 1.81
CA ALA A 24 25.46 2.84 2.91
C ALA A 24 24.25 2.82 3.87
N ALA A 25 23.64 3.96 4.21
CA ALA A 25 22.41 4.00 5.01
C ALA A 25 21.22 3.33 4.30
N VAL A 26 21.07 3.55 3.00
CA VAL A 26 20.02 2.91 2.18
C VAL A 26 20.26 1.40 2.05
N LEU A 27 21.49 0.97 1.78
CA LEU A 27 21.84 -0.46 1.67
C LEU A 27 21.79 -1.17 3.03
N THR A 28 22.06 -0.47 4.14
CA THR A 28 21.97 -1.02 5.50
C THR A 28 20.52 -1.21 5.92
N SER A 29 19.66 -0.24 5.59
CA SER A 29 18.20 -0.35 5.78
C SER A 29 17.61 -1.49 4.95
N GLY A 30 18.01 -1.62 3.68
CA GLY A 30 17.63 -2.73 2.81
C GLY A 30 18.14 -4.10 3.29
N LYS A 31 19.38 -4.17 3.81
CA LYS A 31 19.95 -5.41 4.38
C LYS A 31 19.23 -5.87 5.64
N ARG A 32 18.73 -4.96 6.49
CA ARG A 32 18.01 -5.31 7.73
C ARG A 32 16.66 -5.96 7.43
N LEU A 33 15.94 -5.48 6.41
CA LEU A 33 14.72 -6.13 5.91
C LEU A 33 15.01 -7.51 5.31
N ARG A 34 16.12 -7.68 4.57
CA ARG A 34 16.48 -8.96 3.93
C ARG A 34 16.90 -10.03 4.95
N ARG A 35 17.67 -9.67 5.98
CA ARG A 35 18.06 -10.59 7.07
C ARG A 35 16.85 -11.05 7.89
N ARG A 36 15.84 -10.18 8.09
CA ARG A 36 14.60 -10.54 8.81
C ARG A 36 13.78 -11.60 8.05
N ARG A 37 13.81 -11.60 6.72
CA ARG A 37 13.23 -12.69 5.89
C ARG A 37 14.02 -14.00 5.94
N GLN A 38 15.35 -13.95 6.09
CA GLN A 38 16.18 -15.16 6.09
C GLN A 38 16.20 -15.93 7.42
N LEU A 39 15.87 -15.30 8.54
CA LEU A 39 15.85 -15.98 9.85
C LEU A 39 14.56 -16.78 10.12
N LEU A 40 13.57 -16.70 9.23
CA LEU A 40 12.32 -17.49 9.28
C LEU A 40 12.32 -18.67 8.29
N HIS A 41 13.40 -18.87 7.53
CA HIS A 41 13.61 -20.04 6.67
C HIS A 41 14.80 -20.82 7.24
N GLY A 42 14.51 -21.86 8.04
CA GLY A 42 15.54 -22.73 8.61
C GLY A 42 16.38 -23.44 7.55
N THR A 43 17.63 -23.75 7.93
CA THR A 43 18.49 -24.84 7.41
C THR A 43 18.14 -25.40 6.02
N GLY A 44 18.93 -25.06 5.00
CA GLY A 44 19.06 -25.91 3.81
C GLY A 44 19.25 -25.18 2.48
N VAL A 45 20.42 -25.46 1.89
CA VAL A 45 20.74 -25.45 0.44
C VAL A 45 21.31 -24.15 -0.16
N VAL A 46 22.39 -24.38 -0.90
CA VAL A 46 23.44 -23.50 -1.42
C VAL A 46 23.14 -23.03 -2.85
N GLY A 47 23.55 -21.80 -3.18
CA GLY A 47 23.88 -21.31 -4.54
C GLY A 47 22.69 -20.90 -5.42
N VAL A 48 22.71 -19.85 -6.25
CA VAL A 48 23.79 -19.05 -6.85
C VAL A 48 23.26 -17.62 -7.07
N ALA A 49 24.12 -16.62 -6.89
CA ALA A 49 23.84 -15.21 -7.13
C ALA A 49 23.85 -14.88 -8.64
N ALA A 50 22.89 -14.07 -9.10
CA ALA A 50 23.03 -13.30 -10.34
C ALA A 50 22.52 -11.88 -10.10
N ALA A 51 23.44 -10.93 -10.11
CA ALA A 51 23.18 -9.50 -10.08
C ALA A 51 22.92 -9.02 -11.52
N VAL A 52 21.84 -8.27 -11.73
CA VAL A 52 21.69 -7.42 -12.92
C VAL A 52 21.32 -6.03 -12.42
N ALA A 53 22.30 -5.14 -12.51
CA ALA A 53 22.09 -3.70 -12.46
C ALA A 53 21.67 -3.23 -13.85
N ALA A 54 20.62 -2.43 -13.94
CA ALA A 54 20.29 -1.69 -15.16
C ALA A 54 20.00 -0.23 -14.79
N VAL A 55 20.93 0.62 -15.24
CA VAL A 55 20.85 2.08 -15.28
C VAL A 55 19.95 2.48 -16.44
N VAL A 56 18.98 3.37 -16.21
CA VAL A 56 18.39 4.22 -17.26
C VAL A 56 18.27 5.64 -16.72
N LEU A 57 19.09 6.53 -17.28
CA LEU A 57 18.93 7.98 -17.24
C LEU A 57 18.18 8.41 -18.51
N GLY A 58 17.19 9.28 -18.40
CA GLY A 58 16.47 9.85 -19.54
C GLY A 58 15.40 10.85 -19.11
N SER A 59 15.76 12.13 -19.15
CA SER A 59 15.07 13.33 -18.67
C SER A 59 13.97 13.87 -19.59
N GLY A 60 12.91 14.43 -19.00
CA GLY A 60 11.94 15.31 -19.66
C GLY A 60 11.18 16.16 -18.63
N MET A 61 11.76 17.29 -18.20
CA MET A 61 11.06 18.30 -17.40
C MET A 61 10.42 19.35 -18.32
N LEU A 62 9.09 19.43 -18.31
CA LEU A 62 8.37 20.66 -18.62
C LEU A 62 8.01 21.34 -17.30
N ARG A 63 8.44 22.60 -17.16
CA ARG A 63 8.09 23.52 -16.07
C ARG A 63 6.58 23.75 -16.04
N ALA A 64 5.95 23.52 -14.89
CA ALA A 64 4.69 24.14 -14.52
C ALA A 64 4.88 24.96 -13.23
N VAL A 65 4.38 26.19 -13.26
CA VAL A 65 4.41 27.23 -12.22
C VAL A 65 3.68 26.75 -10.96
N PRO A 66 4.15 27.06 -9.73
CA PRO A 66 3.58 26.52 -8.50
C PRO A 66 2.32 27.29 -8.06
N PRO A 67 1.21 26.63 -7.72
CA PRO A 67 0.22 27.14 -6.77
C PRO A 67 0.64 26.80 -5.33
N PRO A 68 0.10 27.52 -4.31
CA PRO A 68 0.60 27.48 -2.94
C PRO A 68 0.43 26.10 -2.27
N GLY A 69 1.56 25.46 -1.99
CA GLY A 69 1.89 24.82 -0.70
C GLY A 69 0.92 23.81 -0.10
N ASN A 70 0.53 22.76 -0.84
CA ASN A 70 0.20 21.49 -0.20
C ASN A 70 1.52 20.80 0.17
N ALA A 71 1.77 20.65 1.47
CA ALA A 71 2.90 19.86 1.95
C ALA A 71 2.82 18.43 1.39
N PRO A 72 3.94 17.82 0.97
CA PRO A 72 3.95 16.42 0.54
C PRO A 72 3.59 15.54 1.75
N ILE A 73 2.42 14.90 1.67
CA ILE A 73 2.03 13.85 2.61
C ILE A 73 2.97 12.68 2.35
N ALA A 74 3.68 12.26 3.40
CA ALA A 74 4.53 11.07 3.36
C ALA A 74 3.72 9.87 2.86
N ALA A 75 4.27 9.13 1.90
CA ALA A 75 3.68 7.86 1.46
C ALA A 75 3.46 6.95 2.69
N PRO A 76 2.28 6.32 2.83
CA PRO A 76 2.07 5.38 3.91
C PRO A 76 3.12 4.29 3.81
N SER A 77 3.85 4.07 4.90
CA SER A 77 4.84 3.00 5.00
C SER A 77 4.09 1.69 5.21
N THR A 78 3.57 1.07 4.16
CA THR A 78 2.97 -0.27 4.24
C THR A 78 4.08 -1.33 4.24
N SER A 79 4.01 -2.30 5.15
CA SER A 79 4.86 -3.49 5.08
C SER A 79 4.13 -4.60 4.33
N LEU A 80 4.56 -4.87 3.08
CA LEU A 80 4.12 -6.01 2.30
C LEU A 80 4.55 -7.32 2.99
N SER A 81 3.59 -8.11 3.46
CA SER A 81 3.86 -9.48 3.93
C SER A 81 2.86 -10.46 3.34
N ILE A 82 3.39 -11.46 2.62
CA ILE A 82 2.68 -12.73 2.41
C ILE A 82 2.30 -13.23 3.81
N ALA A 83 1.02 -13.49 4.01
CA ALA A 83 0.51 -13.89 5.31
C ALA A 83 0.96 -15.31 5.65
N PRO A 84 1.53 -15.54 6.85
CA PRO A 84 1.55 -16.86 7.46
C PRO A 84 0.11 -17.41 7.48
N GLN A 85 -0.05 -18.66 7.06
CA GLN A 85 -1.36 -19.28 6.93
C GLN A 85 -1.97 -19.60 8.30
N GLY A 86 -3.30 -19.55 8.39
CA GLY A 86 -4.06 -19.99 9.55
C GLY A 86 -4.30 -18.90 10.60
N ARG A 87 -4.30 -17.63 10.20
CA ARG A 87 -4.70 -16.55 11.11
C ARG A 87 -6.21 -16.61 11.36
N GLU A 88 -6.59 -16.55 12.64
CA GLU A 88 -7.99 -16.52 13.03
C GLU A 88 -8.61 -15.15 12.73
N PRO A 89 -9.79 -15.10 12.06
CA PRO A 89 -10.52 -13.86 11.89
C PRO A 89 -10.83 -13.19 13.22
N TYR A 90 -10.47 -11.92 13.33
CA TYR A 90 -10.87 -11.09 14.46
C TYR A 90 -12.22 -10.42 14.14
N GLY A 91 -13.29 -11.15 14.43
CA GLY A 91 -14.66 -10.78 14.06
C GLY A 91 -15.11 -11.44 12.76
N ASP A 92 -16.16 -10.87 12.16
CA ASP A 92 -16.80 -11.42 10.97
C ASP A 92 -15.93 -11.33 9.71
N VAL A 93 -16.08 -12.34 8.85
CA VAL A 93 -15.52 -12.36 7.49
C VAL A 93 -16.43 -11.58 6.55
N ILE A 94 -15.86 -10.61 5.85
CA ILE A 94 -16.52 -9.72 4.90
C ILE A 94 -16.55 -10.40 3.52
N PRO A 95 -17.72 -10.82 3.01
CA PRO A 95 -17.86 -11.32 1.65
C PRO A 95 -17.69 -10.18 0.65
N THR A 96 -16.99 -10.42 -0.46
CA THR A 96 -16.88 -9.44 -1.56
C THR A 96 -17.79 -9.78 -2.74
N GLY A 97 -18.27 -11.03 -2.84
CA GLY A 97 -18.93 -11.56 -4.01
C GLY A 97 -17.99 -11.93 -5.17
N LEU A 98 -16.71 -11.56 -5.11
CA LEU A 98 -15.74 -11.81 -6.18
C LEU A 98 -15.34 -13.30 -6.20
N LYS A 99 -15.67 -13.99 -7.29
CA LYS A 99 -15.32 -15.40 -7.49
C LYS A 99 -13.93 -15.54 -8.08
N VAL A 100 -13.15 -16.43 -7.48
CA VAL A 100 -11.74 -16.63 -7.78
C VAL A 100 -11.40 -18.12 -7.75
N ALA A 101 -10.20 -18.48 -8.21
CA ALA A 101 -9.77 -19.87 -8.14
C ALA A 101 -9.74 -20.35 -6.68
N GLY A 102 -10.52 -21.38 -6.37
CA GLY A 102 -10.62 -21.95 -5.02
C GLY A 102 -11.73 -21.36 -4.13
N GLY A 103 -12.48 -20.34 -4.56
CA GLY A 103 -13.63 -19.85 -3.79
C GLY A 103 -14.03 -18.40 -4.05
N GLU A 104 -14.38 -17.71 -2.98
CA GLU A 104 -14.70 -16.28 -2.97
C GLU A 104 -13.55 -15.50 -2.32
N LEU A 105 -13.16 -14.37 -2.90
CA LEU A 105 -12.26 -13.43 -2.24
C LEU A 105 -13.00 -12.76 -1.08
N VAL A 106 -12.37 -12.70 0.08
CA VAL A 106 -12.96 -12.14 1.30
C VAL A 106 -11.96 -11.24 2.01
N TYR A 107 -12.47 -10.33 2.84
CA TYR A 107 -11.66 -9.58 3.79
C TYR A 107 -12.02 -9.95 5.23
N TYR A 108 -11.06 -9.88 6.14
CA TYR A 108 -11.32 -10.00 7.59
C TYR A 108 -10.21 -9.31 8.35
N ALA A 109 -10.51 -8.78 9.54
CA ALA A 109 -9.48 -8.30 10.43
C ALA A 109 -8.72 -9.49 11.03
N VAL A 110 -7.45 -9.30 11.35
CA VAL A 110 -6.64 -10.22 12.14
C VAL A 110 -5.89 -9.43 13.21
N ARG A 111 -5.57 -10.05 14.33
CA ARG A 111 -4.74 -9.41 15.37
C ARG A 111 -3.31 -9.24 14.87
N VAL A 112 -2.70 -8.13 15.27
CA VAL A 112 -1.27 -7.85 15.09
C VAL A 112 -0.66 -7.79 16.49
N ASP A 113 0.08 -8.83 16.84
CA ASP A 113 0.68 -8.99 18.16
C ASP A 113 2.21 -8.78 18.09
N GLU A 114 2.62 -7.57 17.68
CA GLU A 114 4.03 -7.16 17.61
C GLU A 114 4.33 -5.94 18.51
N PRO A 115 4.13 -6.04 19.84
CA PRO A 115 4.15 -4.87 20.73
C PRO A 115 5.47 -4.10 20.78
N GLN A 116 6.60 -4.73 20.42
CA GLN A 116 7.90 -4.06 20.36
C GLN A 116 8.15 -3.35 19.04
N ALA A 117 7.64 -3.88 17.92
CA ALA A 117 7.88 -3.32 16.59
C ALA A 117 6.75 -2.38 16.15
N LEU A 118 5.53 -2.66 16.58
CA LEU A 118 4.29 -2.01 16.21
C LEU A 118 3.40 -1.78 17.45
N PRO A 119 3.87 -0.99 18.44
CA PRO A 119 3.17 -0.83 19.72
C PRO A 119 1.74 -0.29 19.60
N ASP A 120 1.47 0.48 18.54
CA ASP A 120 0.17 1.12 18.33
C ASP A 120 -0.68 0.44 17.23
N THR A 121 -0.24 -0.71 16.71
CA THR A 121 -1.00 -1.49 15.71
C THR A 121 -1.38 -2.84 16.29
N HIS A 122 -2.68 -3.00 16.50
CA HIS A 122 -3.32 -4.14 17.15
C HIS A 122 -4.09 -5.02 16.16
N PHE A 123 -4.38 -4.50 14.96
CA PHE A 123 -5.01 -5.27 13.90
C PHE A 123 -4.47 -4.91 12.50
N GLY A 124 -4.73 -5.81 11.55
CA GLY A 124 -4.59 -5.57 10.12
C GLY A 124 -5.79 -6.14 9.37
N VAL A 125 -5.96 -5.71 8.13
CA VAL A 125 -6.97 -6.27 7.21
C VAL A 125 -6.30 -7.33 6.35
N MET A 126 -6.81 -8.55 6.43
CA MET A 126 -6.41 -9.69 5.64
C MET A 126 -7.32 -9.83 4.42
N THR A 127 -6.73 -10.02 3.25
CA THR A 127 -7.37 -10.62 2.09
C THR A 127 -7.17 -12.12 2.14
N GLY A 128 -8.24 -12.88 1.94
CA GLY A 128 -8.18 -14.33 1.84
C GLY A 128 -9.13 -14.90 0.79
N ILE A 129 -9.06 -16.21 0.61
CA ILE A 129 -10.02 -16.97 -0.19
C ILE A 129 -10.85 -17.83 0.75
N ARG A 130 -12.17 -17.64 0.72
CA ARG A 130 -13.13 -18.52 1.39
C ARG A 130 -13.62 -19.56 0.39
N SER A 131 -13.24 -20.80 0.64
CA SER A 131 -13.69 -21.95 -0.16
C SER A 131 -15.14 -22.34 0.16
N ALA A 132 -15.72 -23.25 -0.64
CA ALA A 132 -17.12 -23.65 -0.51
C ALA A 132 -17.47 -24.34 0.82
N ASP A 133 -16.48 -24.96 1.49
CA ASP A 133 -16.64 -25.57 2.82
C ASP A 133 -16.41 -24.56 3.96
N GLY A 134 -16.21 -23.28 3.63
CA GLY A 134 -16.01 -22.19 4.59
C GLY A 134 -14.55 -22.00 5.04
N LYS A 135 -13.60 -22.83 4.60
CA LYS A 135 -12.18 -22.66 4.98
C LYS A 135 -11.58 -21.42 4.35
N LEU A 136 -10.77 -20.72 5.14
CA LEU A 136 -10.02 -19.54 4.75
C LEU A 136 -8.58 -19.91 4.38
N LYS A 137 -8.12 -19.31 3.28
CA LYS A 137 -6.72 -19.30 2.87
C LYS A 137 -6.22 -17.86 2.85
N ASP A 138 -5.20 -17.57 3.66
CA ASP A 138 -4.65 -16.22 3.76
C ASP A 138 -3.87 -15.85 2.49
N LEU A 139 -4.02 -14.62 1.99
CA LEU A 139 -3.25 -14.11 0.85
C LEU A 139 -2.31 -12.97 1.28
N MET A 140 -2.88 -11.85 1.68
CA MET A 140 -2.17 -10.59 1.89
C MET A 140 -2.75 -9.85 3.08
N ILE A 141 -1.89 -9.31 3.95
CA ILE A 141 -2.31 -8.44 5.05
C ILE A 141 -1.84 -7.01 4.77
N VAL A 142 -2.69 -6.04 5.10
CA VAL A 142 -2.32 -4.62 5.23
C VAL A 142 -2.54 -4.18 6.68
N ASN A 143 -1.55 -3.50 7.25
CA ASN A 143 -1.61 -2.97 8.60
C ASN A 143 -0.72 -1.74 8.72
N GLY A 144 -1.08 -0.85 9.66
CA GLY A 144 -0.26 0.31 9.99
C GLY A 144 1.12 -0.12 10.46
N THR A 145 2.14 0.63 10.07
CA THR A 145 3.50 0.48 10.61
C THR A 145 3.94 1.66 11.47
N SER A 146 3.14 2.72 11.48
CA SER A 146 3.41 3.92 12.26
C SER A 146 2.12 4.56 12.77
N GLY A 147 2.16 5.02 14.02
CA GLY A 147 1.01 5.57 14.73
C GLY A 147 -0.09 4.55 15.02
N SER A 148 -1.11 4.99 15.76
CA SER A 148 -2.27 4.16 16.09
C SER A 148 -2.99 3.68 14.84
N ASP A 149 -3.28 2.38 14.73
CA ASP A 149 -4.15 1.77 13.73
C ASP A 149 -5.59 2.33 13.68
N ARG A 150 -6.01 3.08 14.71
CA ARG A 150 -7.29 3.80 14.82
C ARG A 150 -7.21 5.31 14.57
N LYS A 151 -6.09 5.83 14.05
CA LYS A 151 -6.04 7.23 13.62
C LYS A 151 -7.12 7.52 12.56
N PRO A 152 -7.96 8.56 12.71
CA PRO A 152 -9.00 8.92 11.74
C PRO A 152 -8.47 9.12 10.32
N GLY A 153 -9.28 8.74 9.32
CA GLY A 153 -8.98 8.90 7.90
C GLY A 153 -8.62 7.59 7.19
N PHE A 154 -8.05 7.72 5.98
CA PHE A 154 -7.57 6.59 5.18
C PHE A 154 -6.37 5.92 5.83
N ARG A 155 -6.43 4.59 5.93
CA ARG A 155 -5.38 3.73 6.47
C ARG A 155 -5.09 2.61 5.50
N GLU A 156 -3.80 2.44 5.24
CA GLU A 156 -3.20 1.34 4.49
C GLU A 156 -3.95 1.02 3.19
N LEU A 157 -3.45 1.54 2.07
CA LEU A 157 -3.98 1.25 0.74
C LEU A 157 -2.95 0.40 -0.01
N ASP A 158 -3.34 -0.79 -0.44
CA ASP A 158 -2.44 -1.73 -1.12
C ASP A 158 -3.21 -2.69 -2.04
N GLY A 159 -2.51 -3.56 -2.75
CA GLY A 159 -3.08 -4.53 -3.69
C GLY A 159 -3.00 -4.07 -5.14
N GLY A 160 -3.91 -4.54 -5.98
CA GLY A 160 -3.81 -4.36 -7.43
C GLY A 160 -2.67 -5.17 -8.05
N GLU A 161 -2.40 -6.35 -7.47
CA GLU A 161 -1.32 -7.25 -7.88
C GLU A 161 -1.70 -8.72 -7.73
N GLN A 162 -0.86 -9.61 -8.28
CA GLN A 162 -1.01 -11.06 -8.19
C GLN A 162 -0.25 -11.61 -6.98
N VAL A 163 -0.98 -12.23 -6.05
CA VAL A 163 -0.42 -12.93 -4.88
C VAL A 163 -0.75 -14.42 -5.00
N ASN A 164 0.27 -15.27 -5.11
CA ASN A 164 0.11 -16.72 -5.27
C ASN A 164 -0.82 -17.12 -6.44
N GLY A 165 -0.75 -16.36 -7.56
CA GLY A 165 -1.57 -16.59 -8.75
C GLY A 165 -3.01 -16.09 -8.64
N GLN A 166 -3.34 -15.36 -7.57
CA GLN A 166 -4.63 -14.72 -7.36
C GLN A 166 -4.51 -13.21 -7.40
N PHE A 167 -5.32 -12.55 -8.22
CA PHE A 167 -5.41 -11.09 -8.20
C PHE A 167 -6.08 -10.62 -6.91
N VAL A 168 -5.40 -9.73 -6.19
CA VAL A 168 -5.90 -9.06 -5.00
C VAL A 168 -6.32 -7.64 -5.41
N PRO A 169 -7.61 -7.27 -5.30
CA PRO A 169 -8.07 -5.91 -5.60
C PRO A 169 -7.34 -4.87 -4.75
N VAL A 170 -7.30 -3.63 -5.22
CA VAL A 170 -6.82 -2.54 -4.36
C VAL A 170 -7.80 -2.35 -3.21
N PHE A 171 -7.29 -2.37 -1.98
CA PHE A 171 -8.09 -2.34 -0.76
C PHE A 171 -7.38 -1.64 0.38
N GLY A 172 -8.16 -1.30 1.41
CA GLY A 172 -7.67 -0.68 2.63
C GLY A 172 -8.77 -0.54 3.67
N TYR A 173 -8.54 0.31 4.66
CA TYR A 173 -9.59 0.66 5.62
C TYR A 173 -9.63 2.16 5.94
N PHE A 174 -10.79 2.63 6.37
CA PHE A 174 -11.03 4.01 6.75
C PHE A 174 -11.53 4.04 8.19
N VAL A 175 -11.00 4.95 9.01
CA VAL A 175 -11.45 5.18 10.38
C VAL A 175 -12.30 6.45 10.43
N GLY A 176 -13.61 6.31 10.64
CA GLY A 176 -14.57 7.41 10.74
C GLY A 176 -15.91 7.14 10.03
N PRO A 177 -16.84 8.12 10.03
CA PRO A 177 -18.22 7.96 9.54
C PRO A 177 -18.31 8.07 8.01
N VAL A 178 -17.56 7.23 7.28
CA VAL A 178 -17.57 7.23 5.82
C VAL A 178 -18.83 6.58 5.27
N ALA A 179 -19.42 7.20 4.26
CA ALA A 179 -20.54 6.65 3.50
C ALA A 179 -20.18 6.41 2.03
N LYS A 180 -19.14 7.09 1.52
CA LYS A 180 -18.68 6.95 0.14
C LYS A 180 -17.17 7.15 0.05
N ILE A 181 -16.49 6.27 -0.69
CA ILE A 181 -15.08 6.43 -1.08
C ILE A 181 -15.03 6.40 -2.60
N VAL A 182 -14.42 7.41 -3.20
CA VAL A 182 -14.21 7.47 -4.66
C VAL A 182 -12.75 7.71 -4.98
N THR A 183 -12.33 7.28 -6.15
CA THR A 183 -11.03 7.59 -6.74
C THR A 183 -11.19 7.78 -8.25
N THR A 184 -10.13 8.21 -8.92
CA THR A 184 -10.05 8.16 -10.38
C THR A 184 -9.15 7.01 -10.79
N ALA A 185 -9.64 6.15 -11.69
CA ALA A 185 -8.85 5.12 -12.37
C ALA A 185 -9.01 5.30 -13.88
N HIS A 186 -7.90 5.31 -14.63
CA HIS A 186 -7.94 5.50 -16.09
C HIS A 186 -8.74 6.75 -16.53
N GLY A 187 -8.69 7.81 -15.74
CA GLY A 187 -9.42 9.07 -15.98
C GLY A 187 -10.93 9.02 -15.70
N LYS A 188 -11.45 7.94 -15.11
CA LYS A 188 -12.87 7.80 -14.72
C LYS A 188 -13.02 7.70 -13.21
N GLU A 189 -14.06 8.32 -12.67
CA GLU A 189 -14.42 8.14 -11.26
C GLU A 189 -14.87 6.69 -11.02
N VAL A 190 -14.33 6.08 -9.97
CA VAL A 190 -14.67 4.73 -9.50
C VAL A 190 -14.99 4.81 -8.02
N GLN A 191 -16.09 4.19 -7.61
CA GLN A 191 -16.50 4.09 -6.23
C GLN A 191 -16.03 2.76 -5.61
N ALA A 192 -15.54 2.80 -4.39
CA ALA A 192 -15.20 1.60 -3.63
C ALA A 192 -16.45 0.92 -3.06
N SER A 193 -16.39 -0.41 -2.94
CA SER A 193 -17.28 -1.17 -2.07
C SER A 193 -16.85 -0.95 -0.62
N LEU A 194 -17.83 -0.90 0.30
CA LEU A 194 -17.61 -0.59 1.71
C LEU A 194 -18.25 -1.65 2.60
N ALA A 195 -17.55 -2.05 3.66
CA ALA A 195 -18.09 -2.90 4.71
C ALA A 195 -17.55 -2.49 6.09
N LYS A 196 -18.46 -2.35 7.06
CA LYS A 196 -18.06 -2.06 8.44
C LYS A 196 -17.48 -3.30 9.09
N TRP A 197 -16.40 -3.11 9.84
CA TRP A 197 -15.88 -4.17 10.68
C TRP A 197 -16.79 -4.39 11.90
N SER A 198 -17.09 -5.65 12.20
CA SER A 198 -18.02 -6.06 13.25
C SER A 198 -17.53 -5.78 14.67
N VAL A 199 -16.21 -5.78 14.92
CA VAL A 199 -15.66 -5.50 16.25
C VAL A 199 -15.65 -4.00 16.56
N ASP A 200 -15.40 -3.17 15.54
CA ASP A 200 -15.43 -1.72 15.66
C ASP A 200 -16.05 -1.09 14.40
N PRO A 201 -17.34 -0.72 14.47
CA PRO A 201 -18.07 -0.13 13.35
C PRO A 201 -17.58 1.25 12.90
N THR A 202 -16.63 1.86 13.62
CA THR A 202 -15.95 3.09 13.16
C THR A 202 -14.91 2.80 12.09
N VAL A 203 -14.51 1.53 11.92
CA VAL A 203 -13.63 1.09 10.85
C VAL A 203 -14.42 0.47 9.71
N THR A 204 -14.18 1.00 8.52
CA THR A 204 -14.77 0.54 7.26
C THR A 204 -13.68 -0.01 6.37
N VAL A 205 -13.75 -1.31 6.07
CA VAL A 205 -12.93 -1.93 5.01
C VAL A 205 -13.49 -1.52 3.67
N PHE A 206 -12.62 -1.16 2.73
CA PHE A 206 -13.02 -0.81 1.38
C PHE A 206 -12.14 -1.49 0.34
N TRP A 207 -12.71 -1.72 -0.84
CA TRP A 207 -12.00 -2.27 -1.98
C TRP A 207 -12.60 -1.75 -3.28
N PHE A 208 -11.79 -1.68 -4.32
CA PHE A 208 -12.22 -1.31 -5.66
C PHE A 208 -12.53 -2.55 -6.51
N ASP A 209 -13.42 -2.40 -7.49
CA ASP A 209 -13.72 -3.46 -8.45
C ASP A 209 -12.47 -3.74 -9.30
N PRO A 210 -11.95 -4.99 -9.31
CA PRO A 210 -10.76 -5.35 -10.09
C PRO A 210 -10.92 -5.16 -11.61
N GLN A 211 -12.15 -5.05 -12.13
CA GLN A 211 -12.40 -4.75 -13.54
C GLN A 211 -12.24 -3.25 -13.86
N LEU A 212 -12.41 -2.39 -12.87
CA LEU A 212 -12.27 -0.94 -13.00
C LEU A 212 -10.90 -0.44 -12.55
N VAL A 213 -10.27 -1.18 -11.63
CA VAL A 213 -8.97 -0.89 -11.03
C VAL A 213 -8.10 -2.14 -11.09
N ASP A 214 -7.31 -2.24 -12.16
CA ASP A 214 -6.43 -3.37 -12.46
C ASP A 214 -5.04 -3.27 -11.81
N SER A 215 -4.69 -2.10 -11.26
CA SER A 215 -3.46 -1.90 -10.49
C SER A 215 -3.61 -0.74 -9.51
N TYR A 216 -2.85 -0.77 -8.41
CA TYR A 216 -2.70 0.40 -7.53
C TYR A 216 -2.18 1.63 -8.29
N ASN A 217 -1.31 1.42 -9.28
CA ASN A 217 -0.61 2.51 -9.98
C ASN A 217 -1.50 3.38 -10.88
N VAL A 218 -2.74 2.95 -11.16
CA VAL A 218 -3.67 3.71 -12.01
C VAL A 218 -4.57 4.64 -11.20
N LEU A 219 -4.48 4.59 -9.87
CA LEU A 219 -5.34 5.32 -8.97
C LEU A 219 -4.81 6.73 -8.69
N SER A 220 -5.72 7.71 -8.67
CA SER A 220 -5.50 8.92 -7.89
C SER A 220 -5.64 8.63 -6.38
N PRO A 221 -5.18 9.53 -5.50
CA PRO A 221 -5.55 9.48 -4.09
C PRO A 221 -7.08 9.39 -3.92
N PRO A 222 -7.59 8.48 -3.08
CA PRO A 222 -9.02 8.34 -2.86
C PRO A 222 -9.57 9.47 -1.98
N TYR A 223 -10.85 9.78 -2.13
CA TYR A 223 -11.58 10.77 -1.36
C TYR A 223 -12.71 10.10 -0.58
N ALA A 224 -12.84 10.44 0.71
CA ALA A 224 -13.89 9.93 1.58
C ALA A 224 -14.94 11.01 1.85
N TYR A 225 -16.21 10.62 1.84
CA TYR A 225 -17.35 11.49 2.10
C TYR A 225 -18.27 10.87 3.15
N ASP A 226 -18.87 11.73 3.99
CA ASP A 226 -19.93 11.34 4.90
C ASP A 226 -21.28 11.16 4.17
N ALA A 227 -22.31 10.77 4.92
CA ALA A 227 -23.66 10.58 4.38
C ALA A 227 -24.32 11.87 3.89
N ALA A 228 -23.85 13.04 4.33
CA ALA A 228 -24.32 14.34 3.87
C ALA A 228 -23.56 14.84 2.63
N GLY A 229 -22.54 14.09 2.18
CA GLY A 229 -21.70 14.47 1.04
C GLY A 229 -20.56 15.42 1.39
N ASN A 230 -20.30 15.66 2.68
CA ASN A 230 -19.13 16.44 3.09
C ASN A 230 -17.87 15.60 2.94
N LYS A 231 -16.80 16.21 2.41
CA LYS A 231 -15.49 15.57 2.32
C LYS A 231 -14.87 15.41 3.70
N LEU A 232 -14.54 14.18 4.07
CA LEU A 232 -13.90 13.81 5.33
C LEU A 232 -12.37 13.80 5.23
N SER A 233 -11.84 13.28 4.11
CA SER A 233 -10.41 13.05 3.92
C SER A 233 -10.08 12.89 2.43
N SER A 234 -8.80 13.01 2.11
CA SER A 234 -8.16 12.75 0.81
C SER A 234 -6.78 12.17 1.00
#